data_AF-A0A8T0CHG0-F1
#
_entry.id   AF-A0A8T0CHG0-F1
#
_cell.length_a   1.000
_cell.length_b   1.000
_cell.length_c   1.000
_cell.angle_alpha   90.00
_cell.angle_beta   90.00
_cell.angle_gamma   90.00
#
_symmetry.space_group_name_H-M   'P 1'
#
loop_
_entity.id
_entity.type
_entity.pdbx_description
1 polymer ?
#
loop_
_entity_poly.entity_id
_entity_poly.type
_entity_poly.pdbx_seq_one_letter_code
_entity_poly.pdbx_strand_id
1 'polypeptide(L)'
;MFSLFYSCDLCSYEISFRAFLSSVSKKENLVSKFYVAFLAVLSLNVFAQFEQAYAPVRVGKSTVFIPIDLKPENSAQVWSMRIEDGYKLTWSRSQDADYYEVVYRYKDTLGQIKTDTIRVNGLNYTLKPKGTVQGAIQVRACHRYGCSSLSYTRPQSESQLILQALTTEQTSASSIKVSWRTLGATSVTLQEKIDNRVTSSTYGLSPSAGSAHVSIQNGQRKTVTIYAYGFDGNKVSRSVNLAGQFKDSTRTQGVKHDDYLQPFYQLNYSIVERSVLYTANSIYFATRDFKLYRFDKKDKINYKQTPTWVVNTDGMVANRPVLDSDSLYYTASYTPRSYVDGKHQSVEYSGQVCSLNVATTANAPTPSCTHMTTNVVASPVLVKQEARTFSNGFRLFSRSAADNAQFGLYVFGKDGQVKILDPRDIGLEIHSTSVPLNGMNQGVLATPEVYLSKNSNSKNQFVIKSGNKIRGIAVPNSNEITSQYEKSARALLQSVGIEFEQRSAEEKQVMQVLWEKEL
;
A
#
# COMPACT_ATOMS: atom_id res chain seq x y z
N MET A 1 -2.13 1.56 -55.10
CA MET A 1 -0.73 1.97 -55.28
C MET A 1 -0.01 1.77 -53.95
N PHE A 2 0.47 0.55 -53.71
CA PHE A 2 1.61 0.16 -52.87
C PHE A 2 1.79 -1.33 -53.10
N SER A 3 2.77 -1.65 -53.94
CA SER A 3 3.24 -2.99 -54.28
C SER A 3 4.29 -3.43 -53.26
N LEU A 4 4.18 -4.64 -52.72
CA LEU A 4 5.30 -5.33 -52.10
C LEU A 4 5.37 -6.72 -52.70
N PHE A 5 6.32 -6.86 -53.62
CA PHE A 5 6.86 -8.13 -54.10
C PHE A 5 7.61 -8.80 -52.95
N TYR A 6 7.38 -10.08 -52.74
CA TYR A 6 8.38 -10.96 -52.16
C TYR A 6 8.52 -12.18 -53.08
N SER A 7 9.69 -12.24 -53.69
CA SER A 7 10.22 -13.41 -54.39
C SER A 7 10.95 -14.28 -53.37
N CYS A 8 10.74 -15.60 -53.45
CA CYS A 8 11.64 -16.60 -52.90
C CYS A 8 11.52 -17.87 -53.72
N ASP A 9 12.36 -17.95 -54.76
CA ASP A 9 12.81 -19.20 -55.34
C ASP A 9 13.93 -19.78 -54.47
N LEU A 10 13.76 -21.02 -53.97
CA LEU A 10 14.62 -22.17 -54.31
C LEU A 10 14.41 -23.38 -53.37
N CYS A 11 14.21 -24.50 -54.06
CA CYS A 11 14.58 -25.88 -53.73
C CYS A 11 13.69 -26.72 -52.79
N SER A 12 12.72 -27.36 -53.45
CA SER A 12 12.68 -28.82 -53.68
C SER A 12 12.82 -29.76 -52.49
N TYR A 13 11.72 -30.42 -52.12
CA TYR A 13 11.60 -31.88 -52.04
C TYR A 13 10.11 -32.25 -52.02
N GLU A 14 9.55 -32.56 -53.19
CA GLU A 14 8.25 -33.21 -53.32
C GLU A 14 8.41 -34.71 -53.03
N ILE A 15 7.76 -35.20 -51.99
CA ILE A 15 7.40 -36.62 -51.87
C ILE A 15 5.87 -36.67 -51.87
N SER A 16 5.31 -36.92 -53.04
CA SER A 16 3.91 -37.29 -53.21
C SER A 16 3.66 -38.66 -52.57
N PHE A 17 2.78 -38.71 -51.56
CA PHE A 17 2.19 -39.96 -51.09
C PHE A 17 0.66 -39.83 -51.16
N ARG A 18 0.11 -40.23 -52.31
CA ARG A 18 -1.31 -40.55 -52.44
C ARG A 18 -1.46 -42.02 -52.85
N ALA A 19 -2.41 -42.63 -52.16
CA ALA A 19 -3.06 -43.93 -52.41
C ALA A 19 -2.35 -45.15 -51.78
N PHE A 20 -3.06 -45.91 -50.94
CA PHE A 20 -4.08 -46.87 -51.41
C PHE A 20 -4.74 -47.62 -50.23
N LEU A 21 -6.08 -47.59 -50.19
CA LEU A 21 -6.98 -48.68 -49.79
C LEU A 21 -8.12 -48.58 -50.83
N SER A 22 -8.55 -49.59 -51.57
CA SER A 22 -8.72 -51.01 -51.25
C SER A 22 -9.04 -51.84 -52.52
N SER A 23 -8.93 -53.18 -52.37
CA SER A 23 -9.74 -54.23 -53.03
C SER A 23 -9.51 -54.50 -54.53
N VAL A 24 -8.50 -55.31 -54.92
CA VAL A 24 -8.52 -56.78 -55.09
C VAL A 24 -9.62 -57.33 -56.01
N SER A 25 -9.22 -57.57 -57.27
CA SER A 25 -9.80 -58.59 -58.15
C SER A 25 -8.87 -59.82 -58.16
N LYS A 26 -9.47 -61.01 -58.18
CA LYS A 26 -8.82 -62.33 -58.24
C LYS A 26 -8.08 -62.54 -59.58
N LYS A 27 -6.78 -62.90 -59.53
CA LYS A 27 -6.21 -64.23 -59.89
C LYS A 27 -4.73 -64.16 -60.29
N GLU A 28 -3.96 -65.12 -59.75
CA GLU A 28 -2.73 -65.76 -60.32
C GLU A 28 -1.50 -64.82 -60.46
N ASN A 29 -0.28 -65.05 -59.96
CA ASN A 29 0.51 -66.24 -59.65
C ASN A 29 1.73 -65.87 -58.76
N LEU A 30 2.36 -66.91 -58.20
CA LEU A 30 3.79 -67.02 -57.84
C LEU A 30 4.36 -66.38 -56.54
N VAL A 31 4.53 -67.26 -55.54
CA VAL A 31 5.78 -67.59 -54.80
C VAL A 31 6.58 -66.48 -54.08
N SER A 32 6.82 -66.78 -52.79
CA SER A 32 7.92 -66.32 -51.92
C SER A 32 7.66 -65.13 -50.99
N LYS A 33 7.23 -65.46 -49.75
CA LYS A 33 7.33 -64.59 -48.58
C LYS A 33 8.46 -65.12 -47.68
N PHE A 34 9.57 -64.42 -47.66
CA PHE A 34 10.53 -64.46 -46.56
C PHE A 34 11.21 -63.09 -46.46
N TYR A 35 11.38 -62.61 -45.22
CA TYR A 35 12.08 -61.39 -44.80
C TYR A 35 11.46 -60.04 -45.18
N VAL A 36 10.85 -59.36 -44.21
CA VAL A 36 11.36 -58.10 -43.61
C VAL A 36 10.64 -57.92 -42.26
N ALA A 37 11.23 -58.46 -41.20
CA ALA A 37 10.84 -58.20 -39.82
C ALA A 37 12.13 -57.94 -39.01
N PHE A 38 12.86 -56.87 -39.35
CA PHE A 38 13.96 -56.35 -38.53
C PHE A 38 14.36 -54.99 -39.11
N LEU A 39 14.04 -53.89 -38.41
CA LEU A 39 14.49 -52.48 -38.56
C LEU A 39 13.34 -51.47 -38.44
N ALA A 40 12.76 -51.36 -37.24
CA ALA A 40 12.03 -50.17 -36.80
C ALA A 40 12.06 -50.07 -35.27
N VAL A 41 13.23 -50.24 -34.67
CA VAL A 41 13.51 -49.84 -33.29
C VAL A 41 14.65 -48.85 -33.38
N LEU A 42 14.34 -47.55 -33.49
CA LEU A 42 15.23 -46.42 -33.19
C LEU A 42 14.44 -45.10 -33.35
N SER A 43 14.55 -44.25 -32.33
CA SER A 43 14.04 -42.86 -32.20
C SER A 43 12.61 -42.64 -31.64
N LEU A 44 12.41 -43.02 -30.38
CA LEU A 44 11.47 -42.28 -29.51
C LEU A 44 12.16 -41.01 -28.99
N ASN A 45 12.30 -39.99 -29.84
CA ASN A 45 12.50 -38.64 -29.34
C ASN A 45 11.12 -38.13 -28.91
N VAL A 46 10.89 -38.06 -27.60
CA VAL A 46 9.71 -37.39 -27.04
C VAL A 46 9.91 -35.89 -27.24
N PHE A 47 9.60 -35.40 -28.44
CA PHE A 47 9.38 -33.98 -28.63
C PHE A 47 8.13 -33.60 -27.84
N ALA A 48 8.19 -32.53 -27.04
CA ALA A 48 7.01 -31.96 -26.42
C ALA A 48 5.99 -31.67 -27.54
N GLN A 49 4.85 -32.38 -27.54
CA GLN A 49 3.76 -32.13 -28.47
C GLN A 49 3.06 -30.84 -28.03
N PHE A 50 3.31 -29.75 -28.75
CA PHE A 50 2.56 -28.51 -28.56
C PHE A 50 1.20 -28.60 -29.25
N GLU A 51 0.19 -28.00 -28.64
CA GLU A 51 -1.11 -27.80 -29.27
C GLU A 51 -1.05 -26.68 -30.32
N GLN A 52 -1.90 -26.74 -31.36
CA GLN A 52 -2.03 -25.65 -32.33
C GLN A 52 -2.93 -24.53 -31.75
N ALA A 53 -2.43 -23.30 -31.73
CA ALA A 53 -3.24 -22.12 -31.40
C ALA A 53 -3.95 -21.57 -32.65
N TYR A 54 -5.11 -20.93 -32.46
CA TYR A 54 -5.92 -20.34 -33.53
C TYR A 54 -6.39 -18.93 -33.19
N ALA A 55 -6.38 -18.01 -34.16
CA ALA A 55 -6.92 -16.66 -34.05
C ALA A 55 -8.18 -16.48 -34.90
N PRO A 56 -9.21 -15.79 -34.40
CA PRO A 56 -10.42 -15.50 -35.18
C PRO A 56 -10.17 -14.34 -36.16
N VAL A 57 -10.52 -14.54 -37.42
CA VAL A 57 -10.52 -13.52 -38.48
C VAL A 57 -11.94 -13.36 -38.99
N ARG A 58 -12.45 -12.12 -38.96
CA ARG A 58 -13.77 -11.80 -39.52
C ARG A 58 -13.65 -11.51 -41.00
N VAL A 59 -14.39 -12.27 -41.81
CA VAL A 59 -14.54 -12.05 -43.25
C VAL A 59 -16.04 -11.84 -43.51
N GLY A 60 -16.45 -10.57 -43.65
CA GLY A 60 -17.87 -10.20 -43.70
C GLY A 60 -18.59 -10.56 -42.41
N LYS A 61 -19.61 -11.44 -42.49
CA LYS A 61 -20.38 -11.94 -41.34
C LYS A 61 -19.84 -13.26 -40.76
N SER A 62 -18.86 -13.87 -41.42
CA SER A 62 -18.29 -15.16 -41.00
C SER A 62 -17.02 -14.95 -40.17
N THR A 63 -16.80 -15.80 -39.16
CA THR A 63 -15.54 -15.87 -38.42
C THR A 63 -14.80 -17.15 -38.82
N VAL A 64 -13.60 -17.00 -39.36
CA VAL A 64 -12.70 -18.10 -39.74
C VAL A 64 -11.56 -18.14 -38.73
N PHE A 65 -11.14 -19.33 -38.30
CA PHE A 65 -10.03 -19.49 -37.37
C PHE A 65 -8.78 -19.88 -38.13
N ILE A 66 -7.76 -19.03 -38.10
CA ILE A 66 -6.47 -19.31 -38.73
C ILE A 66 -5.46 -19.79 -37.68
N PRO A 67 -4.61 -20.79 -37.99
CA PRO A 67 -3.55 -21.19 -37.07
C PRO A 67 -2.57 -20.04 -36.86
N ILE A 68 -2.13 -19.86 -35.62
CA ILE A 68 -1.12 -18.87 -35.24
C ILE A 68 -0.02 -19.52 -34.40
N ASP A 69 1.19 -18.98 -34.51
CA ASP A 69 2.28 -19.29 -33.60
C ASP A 69 2.15 -18.46 -32.33
N LEU A 70 1.63 -19.07 -31.26
CA LEU A 70 1.57 -18.45 -29.95
C LEU A 70 2.75 -18.93 -29.11
N LYS A 71 3.53 -18.00 -28.56
CA LYS A 71 4.68 -18.29 -27.69
C LYS A 71 4.68 -17.31 -26.53
N PRO A 72 5.07 -17.72 -25.31
CA PRO A 72 5.23 -16.78 -24.20
C PRO A 72 6.33 -15.75 -24.49
N GLU A 73 6.25 -14.60 -23.84
CA GLU A 73 7.36 -13.66 -23.82
C GLU A 73 8.58 -14.23 -23.10
N ASN A 74 9.77 -13.76 -23.47
CA ASN A 74 11.02 -14.14 -22.82
C ASN A 74 11.06 -13.64 -21.37
N SER A 75 11.76 -14.37 -20.51
CA SER A 75 12.04 -13.88 -19.16
C SER A 75 13.09 -12.77 -19.23
N ALA A 76 12.73 -11.55 -18.83
CA ALA A 76 13.59 -10.38 -18.93
C ALA A 76 14.85 -10.47 -18.03
N GLN A 77 14.70 -11.03 -16.83
CA GLN A 77 15.79 -11.21 -15.87
C GLN A 77 16.06 -12.70 -15.68
N VAL A 78 17.30 -13.15 -15.92
CA VAL A 78 17.71 -14.55 -15.72
C VAL A 78 19.11 -14.56 -15.10
N TRP A 79 19.21 -15.12 -13.89
CA TRP A 79 20.41 -15.04 -13.06
C TRP A 79 20.86 -16.41 -12.57
N SER A 80 22.17 -16.55 -12.39
CA SER A 80 22.79 -17.73 -11.81
C SER A 80 23.78 -17.36 -10.70
N MET A 81 23.82 -18.19 -9.66
CA MET A 81 24.78 -18.08 -8.56
C MET A 81 25.41 -19.45 -8.34
N ARG A 82 26.75 -19.51 -8.37
CA ARG A 82 27.48 -20.76 -8.15
C ARG A 82 27.42 -21.13 -6.67
N ILE A 83 27.18 -22.40 -6.40
CA ILE A 83 27.25 -23.03 -5.07
C ILE A 83 28.21 -24.21 -5.15
N GLU A 84 28.56 -24.81 -4.01
CA GLU A 84 29.53 -25.91 -3.91
C GLU A 84 29.22 -27.06 -4.90
N ASP A 85 27.96 -27.50 -4.94
CA ASP A 85 27.50 -28.62 -5.77
C ASP A 85 26.66 -28.22 -7.01
N GLY A 86 26.82 -26.99 -7.51
CA GLY A 86 26.11 -26.56 -8.73
C GLY A 86 25.74 -25.09 -8.78
N TYR A 87 24.49 -24.81 -9.17
CA TYR A 87 24.02 -23.45 -9.43
C TYR A 87 22.62 -23.21 -8.89
N LYS A 88 22.41 -22.09 -8.19
CA LYS A 88 21.08 -21.52 -7.93
C LYS A 88 20.69 -20.67 -9.13
N LEU A 89 19.51 -20.90 -9.66
CA LEU A 89 18.97 -20.20 -10.83
C LEU A 89 17.68 -19.48 -10.45
N THR A 90 17.48 -18.30 -11.01
CA THR A 90 16.21 -17.56 -10.88
C THR A 90 15.94 -16.73 -12.11
N TRP A 91 14.66 -16.56 -12.42
CA TRP A 91 14.22 -15.74 -13.54
C TRP A 91 12.94 -14.97 -13.22
N SER A 92 12.73 -13.86 -13.92
CA SER A 92 11.49 -13.09 -13.84
C SER A 92 10.33 -13.85 -14.45
N ARG A 93 9.14 -13.67 -13.89
CA ARG A 93 7.89 -14.19 -14.46
C ARG A 93 7.67 -13.68 -15.89
N SER A 94 7.18 -14.56 -16.75
CA SER A 94 6.59 -14.26 -18.05
C SER A 94 5.08 -14.41 -17.91
N GLN A 95 4.31 -13.50 -18.51
CA GLN A 95 2.89 -13.31 -18.20
C GLN A 95 2.04 -14.57 -18.50
N ASP A 96 2.33 -15.22 -19.63
CA ASP A 96 1.54 -16.33 -20.18
C ASP A 96 2.26 -17.68 -20.12
N ALA A 97 3.28 -17.80 -19.26
CA ALA A 97 4.04 -19.04 -19.09
C ALA A 97 3.39 -19.95 -18.04
N ASP A 98 3.19 -21.22 -18.40
CA ASP A 98 2.72 -22.27 -17.49
C ASP A 98 3.90 -22.94 -16.76
N TYR A 99 5.04 -23.04 -17.43
CA TYR A 99 6.26 -23.65 -16.92
C TYR A 99 7.49 -23.06 -17.61
N TYR A 100 8.67 -23.48 -17.14
CA TYR A 100 9.95 -23.07 -17.68
C TYR A 100 10.81 -24.27 -18.00
N GLU A 101 11.72 -24.12 -18.95
CA GLU A 101 12.74 -25.11 -19.24
C GLU A 101 14.12 -24.51 -18.99
N VAL A 102 14.90 -25.19 -18.17
CA VAL A 102 16.32 -24.92 -17.93
C VAL A 102 17.12 -25.81 -18.88
N VAL A 103 17.86 -25.19 -19.78
CA VAL A 103 18.69 -25.86 -20.78
C VAL A 103 20.16 -25.59 -20.46
N TYR A 104 20.98 -26.64 -20.34
CA TYR A 104 22.41 -26.48 -20.10
C TYR A 104 23.21 -27.56 -20.83
N ARG A 105 24.45 -27.21 -21.16
CA ARG A 105 25.42 -28.15 -21.74
C ARG A 105 26.41 -28.55 -20.67
N TYR A 106 26.81 -29.82 -20.66
CA TYR A 106 27.80 -30.33 -19.71
C TYR A 106 28.73 -31.33 -20.39
N LYS A 107 29.96 -31.40 -19.88
CA LYS A 107 30.95 -32.41 -20.24
C LYS A 107 30.79 -33.57 -19.25
N ASP A 108 30.46 -34.76 -19.75
CA ASP A 108 30.33 -35.96 -18.93
C ASP A 108 31.70 -36.53 -18.52
N THR A 109 31.69 -37.62 -17.73
CA THR A 109 32.91 -38.28 -17.24
C THR A 109 33.78 -38.88 -18.36
N LEU A 110 33.20 -39.14 -19.53
CA LEU A 110 33.90 -39.61 -20.73
C LEU A 110 34.37 -38.46 -21.62
N GLY A 111 34.13 -37.22 -21.22
CA GLY A 111 34.54 -36.03 -21.94
C GLY A 111 33.62 -35.58 -23.07
N GLN A 112 32.45 -36.21 -23.24
CA GLN A 112 31.48 -35.85 -24.29
C GLN A 112 30.61 -34.68 -23.85
N ILE A 113 30.36 -33.74 -24.77
CA ILE A 113 29.46 -32.60 -24.51
C ILE A 113 28.02 -33.04 -24.79
N LYS A 114 27.19 -33.02 -23.75
CA LYS A 114 25.76 -33.33 -23.82
C LYS A 114 24.92 -32.11 -23.44
N THR A 115 23.69 -32.06 -23.93
CA THR A 115 22.69 -31.04 -23.54
C THR A 115 21.63 -31.72 -22.70
N ASP A 116 21.22 -31.09 -21.61
CA ASP A 116 20.08 -31.53 -20.81
C ASP A 116 19.03 -30.41 -20.74
N THR A 117 17.77 -30.82 -20.60
CA THR A 117 16.62 -29.92 -20.50
C THR A 117 15.77 -30.34 -19.32
N ILE A 118 15.56 -29.43 -18.37
CA ILE A 118 14.80 -29.69 -17.15
C ILE A 118 13.56 -28.79 -17.14
N ARG A 119 12.38 -29.40 -16.99
CA ARG A 119 11.12 -28.68 -16.80
C ARG A 119 10.95 -28.24 -15.35
N VAL A 120 10.60 -26.98 -15.13
CA VAL A 120 10.45 -26.34 -13.83
C VAL A 120 9.13 -25.58 -13.75
N ASN A 121 8.32 -25.86 -12.73
CA ASN A 121 7.04 -25.18 -12.47
C ASN A 121 7.19 -24.06 -11.43
N GLY A 122 8.18 -23.18 -11.63
CA GLY A 122 8.54 -22.14 -10.68
C GLY A 122 9.43 -21.07 -11.30
N LEU A 123 9.86 -20.10 -10.48
CA LEU A 123 10.74 -19.00 -10.90
C LEU A 123 12.18 -19.13 -10.38
N ASN A 124 12.48 -20.26 -9.74
CA ASN A 124 13.79 -20.61 -9.24
C ASN A 124 14.02 -22.12 -9.36
N TYR A 125 15.30 -22.50 -9.43
CA TYR A 125 15.72 -23.90 -9.47
C TYR A 125 17.17 -24.05 -8.98
N THR A 126 17.44 -25.11 -8.22
CA THR A 126 18.82 -25.48 -7.88
C THR A 126 19.29 -26.57 -8.83
N LEU A 127 20.17 -26.22 -9.76
CA LEU A 127 20.78 -27.14 -10.71
C LEU A 127 21.98 -27.85 -10.09
N LYS A 128 21.88 -29.18 -10.00
CA LYS A 128 23.03 -30.06 -9.75
C LYS A 128 23.41 -30.73 -11.08
N PRO A 129 24.44 -30.24 -11.78
CA PRO A 129 24.74 -30.70 -13.13
C PRO A 129 25.33 -32.12 -13.11
N LYS A 130 24.97 -32.93 -14.11
CA LYS A 130 25.46 -34.32 -14.30
C LYS A 130 26.95 -34.41 -14.69
N GLY A 131 27.66 -33.29 -14.72
CA GLY A 131 29.04 -33.15 -15.13
C GLY A 131 29.46 -31.67 -15.15
N THR A 132 30.59 -31.35 -15.79
CA THR A 132 31.11 -29.98 -15.79
C THR A 132 30.34 -29.11 -16.79
N VAL A 133 29.60 -28.11 -16.30
CA VAL A 133 28.83 -27.18 -17.13
C VAL A 133 29.72 -26.48 -18.16
N GLN A 134 29.25 -26.41 -19.40
CA GLN A 134 29.89 -25.74 -20.53
C GLN A 134 29.04 -24.55 -20.97
N GLY A 135 29.60 -23.34 -20.90
CA GLY A 135 28.91 -22.12 -21.29
C GLY A 135 27.84 -21.66 -20.28
N ALA A 136 26.97 -20.74 -20.72
CA ALA A 136 25.89 -20.21 -19.89
C ALA A 136 24.69 -21.16 -19.85
N ILE A 137 24.06 -21.26 -18.69
CA ILE A 137 22.78 -21.94 -18.52
C ILE A 137 21.69 -21.06 -19.14
N GLN A 138 20.71 -21.66 -19.78
CA GLN A 138 19.64 -20.97 -20.49
C GLN A 138 18.29 -21.30 -19.87
N VAL A 139 17.37 -20.35 -19.95
CA VAL A 139 15.98 -20.52 -19.51
C VAL A 139 15.04 -20.06 -20.61
N ARG A 140 13.98 -20.82 -20.87
CA ARG A 140 12.87 -20.38 -21.74
C ARG A 140 11.53 -20.58 -21.05
N ALA A 141 10.60 -19.68 -21.32
CA ALA A 141 9.24 -19.72 -20.82
C ALA A 141 8.38 -20.56 -21.77
N CYS A 142 7.52 -21.42 -21.24
CA CYS A 142 6.73 -22.34 -22.05
C CYS A 142 5.27 -22.40 -21.56
N HIS A 143 4.38 -22.68 -22.50
CA HIS A 143 2.97 -23.02 -22.26
C HIS A 143 2.54 -24.09 -23.27
N ARG A 144 1.28 -24.52 -23.22
CA ARG A 144 0.76 -25.60 -24.10
C ARG A 144 0.95 -25.42 -25.61
N TYR A 145 1.05 -24.18 -26.12
CA TYR A 145 1.18 -23.92 -27.57
C TYR A 145 2.63 -23.71 -28.05
N GLY A 146 3.61 -23.64 -27.15
CA GLY A 146 4.99 -23.32 -27.53
C GLY A 146 5.84 -22.78 -26.40
N CYS A 147 7.13 -22.56 -26.72
CA CYS A 147 8.10 -21.92 -25.83
C CYS A 147 8.67 -20.65 -26.45
N SER A 148 9.07 -19.73 -25.58
CA SER A 148 9.83 -18.53 -25.91
C SER A 148 11.23 -18.86 -26.42
N SER A 149 11.94 -17.85 -26.90
CA SER A 149 13.37 -17.97 -27.19
C SER A 149 14.18 -18.19 -25.89
N LEU A 150 15.39 -18.73 -26.05
CA LEU A 150 16.31 -18.97 -24.94
C LEU A 150 16.85 -17.65 -24.38
N SER A 151 16.77 -17.49 -23.06
CA SER A 151 17.35 -16.38 -22.30
C SER A 151 18.56 -16.88 -21.51
N TYR A 152 19.69 -16.18 -21.57
CA TYR A 152 20.94 -16.63 -20.97
C TYR A 152 21.08 -16.13 -19.52
N THR A 153 21.54 -16.99 -18.62
CA THR A 153 21.84 -16.60 -17.24
C THR A 153 22.99 -15.62 -17.18
N ARG A 154 22.86 -14.60 -16.32
CA ARG A 154 23.97 -13.72 -15.93
C ARG A 154 24.43 -14.10 -14.52
N PRO A 155 25.75 -14.15 -14.26
CA PRO A 155 26.25 -14.46 -12.92
C PRO A 155 25.93 -13.31 -11.95
N GLN A 156 25.53 -13.65 -10.72
CA GLN A 156 25.32 -12.71 -9.64
C GLN A 156 25.85 -13.30 -8.33
N SER A 157 26.48 -12.45 -7.51
CA SER A 157 26.97 -12.84 -6.18
C SER A 157 25.85 -12.76 -5.15
N GLU A 158 26.00 -13.53 -4.07
CA GLU A 158 25.08 -13.45 -2.93
C GLU A 158 25.13 -12.06 -2.31
N SER A 159 23.95 -11.50 -2.05
CA SER A 159 23.79 -10.23 -1.37
C SER A 159 22.45 -10.21 -0.66
N GLN A 160 22.40 -9.54 0.49
CA GLN A 160 21.16 -9.42 1.25
C GLN A 160 20.10 -8.68 0.42
N LEU A 161 18.90 -9.25 0.35
CA LEU A 161 17.77 -8.67 -0.37
C LEU A 161 17.18 -7.49 0.44
N ILE A 162 17.33 -6.27 -0.07
CA ILE A 162 16.84 -5.05 0.58
C ILE A 162 16.18 -4.14 -0.45
N LEU A 163 14.95 -3.69 -0.16
CA LEU A 163 14.32 -2.60 -0.90
C LEU A 163 14.70 -1.28 -0.23
N GLN A 164 15.71 -0.61 -0.77
CA GLN A 164 16.32 0.59 -0.18
C GLN A 164 15.38 1.80 -0.27
N ALA A 165 14.81 2.03 -1.45
CA ALA A 165 13.97 3.20 -1.72
C ALA A 165 12.76 2.84 -2.58
N LEU A 166 11.63 3.45 -2.25
CA LEU A 166 10.44 3.56 -3.09
C LEU A 166 9.99 5.01 -2.99
N THR A 167 10.06 5.74 -4.10
CA THR A 167 9.70 7.16 -4.16
C THR A 167 8.68 7.40 -5.25
N THR A 168 7.90 8.46 -5.07
CA THR A 168 6.84 8.86 -6.00
C THR A 168 6.96 10.33 -6.33
N GLU A 169 6.83 10.65 -7.59
CA GLU A 169 6.86 12.02 -8.10
C GLU A 169 5.64 12.23 -9.00
N GLN A 170 4.84 13.25 -8.70
CA GLN A 170 3.73 13.60 -9.57
C GLN A 170 4.25 14.32 -10.81
N THR A 171 4.24 13.63 -11.96
CA THR A 171 4.75 14.17 -13.23
C THR A 171 3.68 14.92 -14.02
N SER A 172 2.40 14.57 -13.85
CA SER A 172 1.27 15.30 -14.42
C SER A 172 0.00 15.09 -13.58
N ALA A 173 -1.12 15.70 -13.98
CA ALA A 173 -2.41 15.52 -13.30
C ALA A 173 -2.86 14.05 -13.25
N SER A 174 -2.48 13.23 -14.25
CA SER A 174 -2.91 11.83 -14.41
C SER A 174 -1.78 10.81 -14.45
N SER A 175 -0.53 11.22 -14.18
CA SER A 175 0.64 10.35 -14.23
C SER A 175 1.57 10.59 -13.04
N ILE A 176 1.85 9.52 -12.31
CA ILE A 176 2.79 9.50 -11.18
C ILE A 176 3.95 8.59 -11.56
N LYS A 177 5.17 9.12 -11.48
CA LYS A 177 6.39 8.34 -11.63
C LYS A 177 6.71 7.66 -10.30
N VAL A 178 6.79 6.34 -10.33
CA VAL A 178 7.19 5.49 -9.21
C VAL A 178 8.62 5.03 -9.47
N SER A 179 9.54 5.34 -8.57
CA SER A 179 10.95 4.95 -8.70
C SER A 179 11.37 4.04 -7.55
N TRP A 180 12.22 3.07 -7.83
CA TRP A 180 12.72 2.10 -6.84
C TRP A 180 14.22 1.95 -6.91
N ARG A 181 14.79 1.53 -5.78
CA ARG A 181 16.17 1.07 -5.65
C ARG A 181 16.25 -0.11 -4.71
N THR A 182 16.98 -1.14 -5.11
CA THR A 182 17.15 -2.36 -4.31
C THR A 182 18.61 -2.80 -4.28
N LEU A 183 18.92 -3.65 -3.31
CA LEU A 183 20.17 -4.40 -3.19
C LEU A 183 19.83 -5.90 -3.14
N GLY A 184 20.63 -6.73 -3.80
CA GLY A 184 20.48 -8.20 -3.77
C GLY A 184 19.27 -8.76 -4.51
N ALA A 185 18.46 -7.93 -5.19
CA ALA A 185 17.36 -8.43 -6.03
C ALA A 185 17.88 -9.02 -7.34
N THR A 186 17.11 -9.96 -7.88
CA THR A 186 17.27 -10.61 -9.17
C THR A 186 16.13 -10.22 -10.12
N SER A 187 14.98 -9.81 -9.59
CA SER A 187 13.93 -9.16 -10.38
C SER A 187 13.04 -8.25 -9.53
N VAL A 188 12.38 -7.30 -10.19
CA VAL A 188 11.35 -6.45 -9.58
C VAL A 188 10.02 -6.63 -10.31
N THR A 189 8.92 -6.59 -9.56
CA THR A 189 7.55 -6.54 -10.07
C THR A 189 6.83 -5.32 -9.48
N LEU A 190 6.15 -4.57 -10.34
CA LEU A 190 5.26 -3.49 -9.93
C LEU A 190 3.82 -3.98 -10.03
N GLN A 191 3.06 -3.88 -8.94
CA GLN A 191 1.65 -4.25 -8.89
C GLN A 191 0.80 -3.02 -8.56
N GLU A 192 -0.23 -2.78 -9.36
CA GLU A 192 -1.22 -1.74 -9.11
C GLU A 192 -2.50 -2.36 -8.55
N LYS A 193 -3.06 -1.73 -7.51
CA LYS A 193 -4.36 -2.08 -6.93
C LYS A 193 -5.29 -0.88 -6.88
N ILE A 194 -6.57 -1.12 -7.16
CA ILE A 194 -7.68 -0.17 -6.97
C ILE A 194 -8.70 -0.89 -6.11
N ASP A 195 -9.12 -0.27 -5.00
CA ASP A 195 -10.09 -0.86 -4.06
C ASP A 195 -9.73 -2.32 -3.68
N ASN A 196 -8.47 -2.53 -3.31
CA ASN A 196 -7.85 -3.84 -3.00
C ASN A 196 -7.83 -4.89 -4.12
N ARG A 197 -8.33 -4.58 -5.31
CA ARG A 197 -8.25 -5.46 -6.49
C ARG A 197 -7.03 -5.14 -7.32
N VAL A 198 -6.25 -6.17 -7.68
CA VAL A 198 -5.11 -6.01 -8.62
C VAL A 198 -5.65 -5.66 -10.00
N THR A 199 -5.23 -4.50 -10.52
CA THR A 199 -5.64 -4.02 -11.85
C THR A 199 -4.54 -4.17 -12.90
N SER A 200 -3.28 -4.15 -12.47
CA SER A 200 -2.13 -4.30 -13.36
C SER A 200 -0.95 -4.92 -12.62
N SER A 201 -0.09 -5.63 -13.33
CA SER A 201 1.20 -6.11 -12.83
C SER A 201 2.23 -6.10 -13.95
N THR A 202 3.36 -5.44 -13.71
CA THR A 202 4.48 -5.37 -14.64
C THR A 202 5.63 -6.19 -14.06
N TYR A 203 6.02 -7.25 -14.77
CA TYR A 203 7.04 -8.20 -14.34
C TYR A 203 8.40 -7.91 -14.98
N GLY A 204 9.47 -8.46 -14.42
CA GLY A 204 10.81 -8.43 -15.04
C GLY A 204 11.49 -7.06 -15.04
N LEU A 205 11.07 -6.16 -14.16
CA LEU A 205 11.67 -4.84 -14.01
C LEU A 205 13.11 -4.95 -13.48
N SER A 206 13.90 -3.91 -13.78
CA SER A 206 15.31 -3.82 -13.40
C SER A 206 15.53 -4.11 -11.91
N PRO A 207 16.42 -5.06 -11.56
CA PRO A 207 16.62 -5.48 -10.18
C PRO A 207 17.25 -4.40 -9.31
N SER A 208 18.24 -3.65 -9.80
CA SER A 208 19.00 -2.70 -8.96
C SER A 208 18.28 -1.36 -8.76
N ALA A 209 17.74 -0.77 -9.83
CA ALA A 209 16.99 0.46 -9.79
C ALA A 209 16.17 0.64 -11.07
N GLY A 210 15.08 1.41 -10.99
CA GLY A 210 14.31 1.81 -12.15
C GLY A 210 13.16 2.73 -11.79
N SER A 211 12.38 3.10 -12.81
CA SER A 211 11.16 3.87 -12.64
C SER A 211 10.09 3.43 -13.63
N ALA A 212 8.83 3.59 -13.24
CA ALA A 212 7.67 3.31 -14.07
C ALA A 212 6.62 4.41 -13.88
N HIS A 213 5.84 4.69 -14.92
CA HIS A 213 4.72 5.61 -14.84
C HIS A 213 3.44 4.85 -14.53
N VAL A 214 2.73 5.32 -13.51
CA VAL A 214 1.42 4.81 -13.12
C VAL A 214 0.38 5.86 -13.46
N SER A 215 -0.57 5.48 -14.31
CA SER A 215 -1.72 6.34 -14.62
C SER A 215 -2.68 6.37 -13.44
N ILE A 216 -3.20 7.55 -13.11
CA ILE A 216 -4.20 7.72 -12.06
C ILE A 216 -5.29 8.69 -12.53
N GLN A 217 -6.56 8.31 -12.35
CA GLN A 217 -7.69 9.17 -12.69
C GLN A 217 -8.02 10.15 -11.56
N ASN A 218 -8.72 11.24 -11.90
CA ASN A 218 -9.17 12.21 -10.90
C ASN A 218 -10.04 11.54 -9.83
N GLY A 219 -9.73 11.80 -8.56
CA GLY A 219 -10.44 11.21 -7.41
C GLY A 219 -10.22 9.70 -7.22
N GLN A 220 -9.49 9.03 -8.11
CA GLN A 220 -9.16 7.61 -7.98
C GLN A 220 -8.04 7.41 -6.95
N ARG A 221 -8.14 6.32 -6.21
CA ARG A 221 -7.11 5.87 -5.28
C ARG A 221 -6.48 4.59 -5.84
N LYS A 222 -5.16 4.56 -5.86
CA LYS A 222 -4.40 3.37 -6.23
C LYS A 222 -3.39 3.04 -5.16
N THR A 223 -3.18 1.77 -4.87
CA THR A 223 -2.01 1.32 -4.11
C THR A 223 -1.04 0.69 -5.10
N VAL A 224 0.19 1.18 -5.14
CA VAL A 224 1.27 0.59 -5.93
C VAL A 224 2.18 -0.17 -4.98
N THR A 225 2.47 -1.42 -5.30
CA THR A 225 3.37 -2.27 -4.53
C THR A 225 4.54 -2.72 -5.41
N ILE A 226 5.75 -2.46 -4.95
CA ILE A 226 6.96 -3.02 -5.53
C ILE A 226 7.30 -4.29 -4.76
N TYR A 227 7.45 -5.40 -5.49
CA TYR A 227 8.01 -6.65 -4.99
C TYR A 227 9.40 -6.82 -5.59
N ALA A 228 10.42 -6.91 -4.73
CA ALA A 228 11.76 -7.30 -5.13
C ALA A 228 11.98 -8.77 -4.75
N TYR A 229 12.47 -9.56 -5.69
CA TYR A 229 12.75 -10.98 -5.51
C TYR A 229 14.26 -11.21 -5.50
N GLY A 230 14.72 -12.13 -4.67
CA GLY A 230 16.10 -12.63 -4.67
C GLY A 230 16.16 -14.12 -5.06
N PHE A 231 17.33 -14.72 -4.88
CA PHE A 231 17.47 -16.18 -4.99
C PHE A 231 16.57 -16.92 -3.98
N ASP A 232 16.30 -18.19 -4.27
CA ASP A 232 15.46 -19.09 -3.47
C ASP A 232 13.99 -18.63 -3.29
N GLY A 233 13.55 -17.65 -4.08
CA GLY A 233 12.19 -17.11 -3.98
C GLY A 233 11.99 -16.13 -2.82
N ASN A 234 13.07 -15.71 -2.16
CA ASN A 234 13.03 -14.65 -1.16
C ASN A 234 12.40 -13.40 -1.77
N LYS A 235 11.52 -12.74 -1.01
CA LYS A 235 10.81 -11.54 -1.46
C LYS A 235 10.72 -10.49 -0.37
N VAL A 236 10.85 -9.24 -0.78
CA VAL A 236 10.55 -8.07 0.05
C VAL A 236 9.64 -7.14 -0.72
N SER A 237 8.78 -6.40 -0.02
CA SER A 237 7.85 -5.49 -0.68
C SER A 237 7.68 -4.18 0.08
N ARG A 238 7.40 -3.11 -0.67
CA ARG A 238 6.91 -1.84 -0.12
C ARG A 238 5.75 -1.34 -0.98
N SER A 239 4.80 -0.70 -0.32
CA SER A 239 3.62 -0.13 -0.97
C SER A 239 3.57 1.37 -0.74
N VAL A 240 3.02 2.08 -1.72
CA VAL A 240 2.71 3.50 -1.64
C VAL A 240 1.28 3.72 -2.13
N ASN A 241 0.54 4.55 -1.40
CA ASN A 241 -0.79 4.95 -1.79
C ASN A 241 -0.69 6.20 -2.66
N LEU A 242 -1.27 6.10 -3.84
CA LEU A 242 -1.36 7.16 -4.83
C LEU A 242 -2.80 7.69 -4.82
N ALA A 243 -2.93 9.01 -4.77
CA ALA A 243 -4.20 9.69 -4.96
C ALA A 243 -4.12 10.54 -6.22
N GLY A 244 -5.09 10.38 -7.11
CA GLY A 244 -5.26 11.27 -8.25
C GLY A 244 -5.64 12.67 -7.74
N GLN A 245 -5.32 13.70 -8.51
CA GLN A 245 -5.79 15.04 -8.18
C GLN A 245 -7.32 15.03 -8.13
N PHE A 246 -7.89 15.46 -7.02
CA PHE A 246 -9.33 15.68 -6.96
C PHE A 246 -9.62 17.04 -7.60
N LYS A 247 -9.83 17.03 -8.92
CA LYS A 247 -10.49 18.14 -9.60
C LYS A 247 -11.97 17.80 -9.71
N ASP A 248 -12.78 18.43 -8.89
CA ASP A 248 -14.23 18.37 -9.02
C ASP A 248 -14.62 19.05 -10.34
N SER A 249 -14.88 18.26 -11.38
CA SER A 249 -15.26 18.77 -12.70
C SER A 249 -16.66 19.38 -12.72
N THR A 250 -17.47 19.16 -11.67
CA THR A 250 -18.80 19.76 -11.51
C THR A 250 -18.74 21.10 -10.78
N ARG A 251 -17.64 21.38 -10.09
CA ARG A 251 -17.41 22.65 -9.42
C ARG A 251 -16.89 23.66 -10.43
N THR A 252 -17.79 24.45 -10.99
CA THR A 252 -17.42 25.73 -11.59
C THR A 252 -16.75 26.58 -10.51
N GLN A 253 -15.75 27.37 -10.90
CA GLN A 253 -15.21 28.40 -10.01
C GLN A 253 -16.41 29.26 -9.57
N GLY A 254 -16.72 29.26 -8.26
CA GLY A 254 -17.86 30.01 -7.72
C GLY A 254 -17.68 31.51 -7.98
N VAL A 255 -18.63 32.37 -7.65
CA VAL A 255 -18.37 33.81 -7.77
C VAL A 255 -17.39 34.22 -6.65
N LYS A 256 -16.35 34.97 -6.99
CA LYS A 256 -15.49 35.59 -5.97
C LYS A 256 -16.34 36.62 -5.21
N HIS A 257 -16.45 36.48 -3.90
CA HIS A 257 -17.12 37.43 -3.03
C HIS A 257 -16.13 38.50 -2.58
N ASP A 258 -16.50 39.76 -2.69
CA ASP A 258 -15.65 40.88 -2.26
C ASP A 258 -15.62 41.03 -0.73
N ASP A 259 -16.63 40.49 -0.03
CA ASP A 259 -16.77 40.60 1.43
C ASP A 259 -15.86 39.66 2.23
N TYR A 260 -15.23 38.68 1.58
CA TYR A 260 -14.41 37.67 2.25
C TYR A 260 -13.06 37.50 1.55
N LEU A 261 -11.98 37.37 2.33
CA LEU A 261 -10.66 37.06 1.80
C LEU A 261 -10.65 35.64 1.21
N GLN A 262 -10.61 35.55 -0.12
CA GLN A 262 -10.51 34.29 -0.87
C GLN A 262 -9.15 34.17 -1.61
N PRO A 263 -8.02 34.11 -0.88
CA PRO A 263 -6.68 34.19 -1.47
C PRO A 263 -6.35 33.04 -2.42
N PHE A 264 -7.06 31.91 -2.31
CA PHE A 264 -6.84 30.70 -3.11
C PHE A 264 -7.90 30.45 -4.18
N TYR A 265 -8.78 31.44 -4.41
CA TYR A 265 -9.88 31.35 -5.37
C TYR A 265 -9.43 30.89 -6.77
N GLN A 266 -8.25 31.35 -7.22
CA GLN A 266 -7.69 31.00 -8.54
C GLN A 266 -6.96 29.65 -8.57
N LEU A 267 -6.64 29.05 -7.42
CA LEU A 267 -5.84 27.82 -7.33
C LEU A 267 -6.69 26.53 -7.38
N ASN A 268 -8.03 26.66 -7.37
CA ASN A 268 -8.98 25.56 -7.53
C ASN A 268 -8.78 24.38 -6.54
N TYR A 269 -8.32 24.67 -5.32
CA TYR A 269 -8.25 23.66 -4.27
C TYR A 269 -9.66 23.23 -3.82
N SER A 270 -9.88 21.93 -3.69
CA SER A 270 -11.12 21.39 -3.10
C SER A 270 -11.04 21.43 -1.58
N ILE A 271 -11.04 22.64 -1.03
CA ILE A 271 -10.88 22.90 0.40
C ILE A 271 -12.05 22.30 1.18
N VAL A 272 -11.73 21.60 2.26
CA VAL A 272 -12.68 21.24 3.30
C VAL A 272 -12.88 22.46 4.19
N GLU A 273 -13.94 23.22 3.98
CA GLU A 273 -14.17 24.53 4.62
C GLU A 273 -14.06 24.47 6.16
N ARG A 274 -14.59 23.40 6.76
CA ARG A 274 -14.53 23.19 8.22
C ARG A 274 -13.13 22.92 8.77
N SER A 275 -12.14 22.65 7.91
CA SER A 275 -10.74 22.38 8.29
C SER A 275 -9.87 23.63 8.39
N VAL A 276 -10.38 24.79 7.98
CA VAL A 276 -9.58 26.01 7.86
C VAL A 276 -9.19 26.55 9.25
N LEU A 277 -7.89 26.77 9.46
CA LEU A 277 -7.32 27.39 10.65
C LEU A 277 -6.49 28.60 10.24
N TYR A 278 -6.91 29.78 10.70
CA TYR A 278 -6.14 31.02 10.57
C TYR A 278 -5.27 31.26 11.79
N THR A 279 -4.01 31.66 11.57
CA THR A 279 -3.12 32.14 12.63
C THR A 279 -2.62 33.55 12.30
N ALA A 280 -1.80 34.12 13.19
CA ALA A 280 -1.18 35.40 12.94
C ALA A 280 -0.36 35.41 11.65
N ASN A 281 0.36 34.32 11.36
CA ASN A 281 1.37 34.26 10.30
C ASN A 281 1.05 33.28 9.16
N SER A 282 0.06 32.39 9.32
CA SER A 282 -0.20 31.33 8.36
C SER A 282 -1.67 30.96 8.30
N ILE A 283 -2.05 30.25 7.23
CA ILE A 283 -3.33 29.54 7.14
C ILE A 283 -3.05 28.06 6.89
N TYR A 284 -3.86 27.22 7.54
CA TYR A 284 -3.87 25.78 7.36
C TYR A 284 -5.24 25.34 6.86
N PHE A 285 -5.28 24.40 5.93
CA PHE A 285 -6.52 23.79 5.49
C PHE A 285 -6.27 22.44 4.86
N ALA A 286 -7.25 21.56 4.99
CA ALA A 286 -7.27 20.27 4.33
C ALA A 286 -8.08 20.33 3.04
N THR A 287 -7.75 19.42 2.13
CA THR A 287 -8.45 19.24 0.86
C THR A 287 -9.02 17.83 0.74
N ARG A 288 -10.01 17.66 -0.14
CA ARG A 288 -10.66 16.37 -0.35
C ARG A 288 -9.74 15.30 -1.00
N ASP A 289 -8.58 15.67 -1.53
CA ASP A 289 -7.53 14.76 -2.00
C ASP A 289 -6.52 14.37 -0.90
N PHE A 290 -6.91 14.49 0.38
CA PHE A 290 -6.13 14.05 1.53
C PHE A 290 -4.78 14.73 1.67
N LYS A 291 -4.80 16.05 1.54
CA LYS A 291 -3.63 16.87 1.82
C LYS A 291 -3.98 17.91 2.85
N LEU A 292 -3.02 18.17 3.73
CA LEU A 292 -3.01 19.29 4.64
C LEU A 292 -2.00 20.31 4.12
N TYR A 293 -2.47 21.52 3.87
CA TYR A 293 -1.67 22.61 3.34
C TYR A 293 -1.34 23.61 4.45
N ARG A 294 -0.15 24.22 4.35
CA ARG A 294 0.18 25.47 5.03
C ARG A 294 0.58 26.51 4.00
N PHE A 295 0.04 27.71 4.15
CA PHE A 295 0.49 28.89 3.44
C PHE A 295 0.89 29.96 4.45
N ASP A 296 2.12 30.43 4.38
CA ASP A 296 2.53 31.60 5.15
C ASP A 296 2.04 32.89 4.52
N LYS A 297 1.78 33.87 5.37
CA LYS A 297 1.54 35.24 4.95
C LYS A 297 2.80 35.81 4.29
N LYS A 298 2.59 36.50 3.18
CA LYS A 298 3.60 37.35 2.55
C LYS A 298 3.63 38.73 3.24
N ASP A 299 2.46 39.23 3.60
CA ASP A 299 2.26 40.50 4.33
C ASP A 299 0.99 40.40 5.21
N LYS A 300 0.54 41.50 5.82
CA LYS A 300 -0.61 41.49 6.76
C LYS A 300 -1.91 40.94 6.15
N ILE A 301 -2.11 41.05 4.84
CA ILE A 301 -3.37 40.73 4.15
C ILE A 301 -3.21 39.66 3.05
N ASN A 302 -2.01 39.44 2.53
CA ASN A 302 -1.75 38.50 1.44
C ASN A 302 -0.97 37.26 1.90
N TYR A 303 -1.30 36.12 1.29
CA TYR A 303 -0.58 34.85 1.45
C TYR A 303 0.42 34.63 0.31
N LYS A 304 1.44 33.81 0.54
CA LYS A 304 2.30 33.30 -0.54
C LYS A 304 1.45 32.53 -1.56
N GLN A 305 1.85 32.59 -2.83
CA GLN A 305 1.15 31.91 -3.94
C GLN A 305 1.41 30.39 -3.95
N THR A 306 2.56 29.96 -3.44
CA THR A 306 2.90 28.56 -3.28
C THR A 306 2.75 28.13 -1.82
N PRO A 307 2.37 26.86 -1.56
CA PRO A 307 2.32 26.36 -0.20
C PRO A 307 3.72 26.37 0.42
N THR A 308 3.79 26.73 1.69
CA THR A 308 5.01 26.58 2.50
C THR A 308 5.37 25.11 2.61
N TRP A 309 4.36 24.27 2.84
CA TRP A 309 4.49 22.83 2.76
C TRP A 309 3.13 22.17 2.50
N VAL A 310 3.20 20.90 2.10
CA VAL A 310 2.04 20.03 1.89
C VAL A 310 2.33 18.69 2.55
N VAL A 311 1.39 18.19 3.35
CA VAL A 311 1.46 16.87 3.99
C VAL A 311 0.35 16.00 3.43
N ASN A 312 0.67 14.79 2.98
CA ASN A 312 -0.34 13.79 2.63
C ASN A 312 -0.90 13.19 3.93
N THR A 313 -2.22 13.08 4.02
CA THR A 313 -2.93 12.47 5.13
C THR A 313 -3.46 11.10 4.71
N ASP A 314 -3.54 10.14 5.63
CA ASP A 314 -4.07 8.81 5.31
C ASP A 314 -5.60 8.79 5.15
N GLY A 315 -6.27 9.87 5.58
CA GLY A 315 -7.71 10.02 5.52
C GLY A 315 -8.16 11.48 5.42
N MET A 316 -9.48 11.67 5.47
CA MET A 316 -10.11 12.99 5.40
C MET A 316 -9.97 13.73 6.73
N VAL A 317 -9.37 14.92 6.68
CA VAL A 317 -9.38 15.89 7.78
C VAL A 317 -10.62 16.76 7.63
N ALA A 318 -11.67 16.42 8.39
CA ALA A 318 -12.99 17.02 8.22
C ALA A 318 -13.19 18.33 9.00
N ASN A 319 -12.43 18.54 10.07
CA ASN A 319 -12.59 19.66 11.00
C ASN A 319 -11.26 20.36 11.29
N ARG A 320 -11.36 21.59 11.79
CA ARG A 320 -10.26 22.53 12.03
C ARG A 320 -9.21 21.93 12.96
N PRO A 321 -7.94 21.80 12.57
CA PRO A 321 -6.85 21.39 13.45
C PRO A 321 -6.70 22.27 14.69
N VAL A 322 -6.01 21.78 15.71
CA VAL A 322 -5.60 22.56 16.88
C VAL A 322 -4.11 22.85 16.79
N LEU A 323 -3.73 24.12 16.95
CA LEU A 323 -2.33 24.52 17.04
C LEU A 323 -2.01 24.93 18.48
N ASP A 324 -0.98 24.32 19.06
CA ASP A 324 -0.42 24.73 20.33
C ASP A 324 1.09 24.90 20.22
N SER A 325 1.57 26.13 20.44
CA SER A 325 2.93 26.54 20.12
C SER A 325 3.29 26.13 18.68
N ASP A 326 4.18 25.15 18.52
CA ASP A 326 4.64 24.63 17.23
C ASP A 326 4.05 23.26 16.89
N SER A 327 3.09 22.75 17.67
CA SER A 327 2.48 21.44 17.43
C SER A 327 1.06 21.60 16.88
N LEU A 328 0.87 21.16 15.64
CA LEU A 328 -0.43 21.10 14.98
C LEU A 328 -1.00 19.69 15.13
N TYR A 329 -2.16 19.58 15.78
CA TYR A 329 -2.90 18.34 16.00
C TYR A 329 -4.12 18.30 15.09
N TYR A 330 -4.33 17.18 14.41
CA TYR A 330 -5.50 16.96 13.57
C TYR A 330 -5.96 15.52 13.61
N THR A 331 -7.21 15.30 13.25
CA THR A 331 -7.82 13.97 13.09
C THR A 331 -8.11 13.72 11.64
N ALA A 332 -7.94 12.46 11.22
CA ALA A 332 -8.29 12.01 9.88
C ALA A 332 -9.11 10.72 9.95
N SER A 333 -10.19 10.66 9.16
CA SER A 333 -11.04 9.46 9.04
C SER A 333 -10.88 8.80 7.68
N TYR A 334 -10.89 7.48 7.63
CA TYR A 334 -10.74 6.70 6.40
C TYR A 334 -11.58 5.43 6.45
N THR A 335 -11.81 4.82 5.29
CA THR A 335 -12.51 3.53 5.19
C THR A 335 -11.79 2.49 6.05
N PRO A 336 -12.51 1.71 6.88
CA PRO A 336 -11.92 0.67 7.72
C PRO A 336 -10.90 -0.20 6.96
N ARG A 337 -9.73 -0.41 7.57
CA ARG A 337 -8.64 -1.23 7.01
C ARG A 337 -7.89 -1.96 8.12
N SER A 338 -7.55 -3.22 7.88
CA SER A 338 -6.71 -4.05 8.77
C SER A 338 -5.21 -3.92 8.48
N TYR A 339 -4.81 -3.30 7.37
CA TYR A 339 -3.41 -3.09 7.03
C TYR A 339 -3.02 -1.63 7.27
N VAL A 340 -2.18 -1.40 8.27
CA VAL A 340 -1.76 -0.07 8.73
C VAL A 340 -0.25 -0.09 8.98
N ASP A 341 0.46 0.97 8.60
CA ASP A 341 1.93 1.07 8.72
C ASP A 341 2.71 -0.11 8.12
N GLY A 342 2.22 -0.68 7.02
CA GLY A 342 2.90 -1.80 6.37
C GLY A 342 2.72 -3.14 7.10
N LYS A 343 1.79 -3.25 8.05
CA LYS A 343 1.55 -4.46 8.84
C LYS A 343 0.06 -4.80 8.90
N HIS A 344 -0.24 -6.10 8.90
CA HIS A 344 -1.59 -6.58 9.18
C HIS A 344 -1.85 -6.50 10.69
N GLN A 345 -2.98 -5.93 11.06
CA GLN A 345 -3.42 -5.73 12.42
C GLN A 345 -4.58 -6.67 12.74
N SER A 346 -4.74 -7.05 14.01
CA SER A 346 -5.84 -7.91 14.46
C SER A 346 -7.20 -7.20 14.50
N VAL A 347 -7.19 -5.87 14.45
CA VAL A 347 -8.37 -5.01 14.46
C VAL A 347 -8.36 -4.08 13.24
N GLU A 348 -9.55 -3.72 12.76
CA GLU A 348 -9.68 -2.70 11.73
C GLU A 348 -9.57 -1.30 12.35
N TYR A 349 -8.82 -0.43 11.67
CA TYR A 349 -8.74 0.98 11.99
C TYR A 349 -9.52 1.78 10.96
N SER A 350 -10.22 2.82 11.39
CA SER A 350 -10.98 3.71 10.51
C SER A 350 -10.72 5.20 10.81
N GLY A 351 -9.78 5.49 11.71
CA GLY A 351 -9.43 6.85 12.07
C GLY A 351 -8.02 6.96 12.61
N GLN A 352 -7.52 8.18 12.69
CA GLN A 352 -6.25 8.48 13.34
C GLN A 352 -6.22 9.92 13.86
N VAL A 353 -5.43 10.14 14.89
CA VAL A 353 -5.00 11.46 15.34
C VAL A 353 -3.53 11.61 15.00
N CYS A 354 -3.13 12.78 14.54
CA CYS A 354 -1.76 13.06 14.17
C CYS A 354 -1.28 14.38 14.79
N SER A 355 0.01 14.44 15.08
CA SER A 355 0.73 15.63 15.50
C SER A 355 1.83 15.96 14.49
N LEU A 356 2.04 17.25 14.28
CA LEU A 356 2.97 17.78 13.30
C LEU A 356 3.70 18.96 13.92
N ASN A 357 5.03 18.91 13.94
CA ASN A 357 5.81 20.09 14.33
C ASN A 357 5.85 21.08 13.15
N VAL A 358 5.21 22.24 13.30
CA VAL A 358 5.13 23.28 12.27
C VAL A 358 6.30 24.27 12.31
N ALA A 359 7.16 24.24 13.33
CA ALA A 359 8.37 25.05 13.37
C ALA A 359 9.53 24.45 12.56
N THR A 360 9.45 23.16 12.18
CA THR A 360 10.52 22.53 11.40
C THR A 360 10.72 23.23 10.06
N THR A 361 11.98 23.53 9.73
CA THR A 361 12.41 24.18 8.47
C THR A 361 12.44 23.23 7.27
N ALA A 362 12.07 21.95 7.46
CA ALA A 362 11.97 20.99 6.36
C ALA A 362 10.80 21.35 5.43
N ASN A 363 11.00 21.20 4.12
CA ASN A 363 10.03 21.51 3.06
C ASN A 363 8.67 20.76 3.21
N ALA A 364 8.60 19.72 4.05
CA ALA A 364 7.37 19.20 4.62
C ALA A 364 7.64 18.52 5.97
N PRO A 365 6.92 18.87 7.04
CA PRO A 365 7.00 18.16 8.31
C PRO A 365 6.46 16.73 8.20
N THR A 366 7.05 15.80 8.94
CA THR A 366 6.57 14.41 9.00
C THR A 366 5.54 14.28 10.13
N PRO A 367 4.30 13.85 9.88
CA PRO A 367 3.31 13.64 10.93
C PRO A 367 3.67 12.40 11.75
N SER A 368 3.55 12.50 13.07
CA SER A 368 3.41 11.35 13.96
C SER A 368 1.93 11.05 14.11
N CYS A 369 1.49 9.80 14.00
CA CYS A 369 0.07 9.44 14.03
C CYS A 369 -0.20 8.26 14.97
N THR A 370 -1.39 8.27 15.58
CA THR A 370 -1.92 7.19 16.41
C THR A 370 -3.27 6.76 15.87
N HIS A 371 -3.42 5.47 15.58
CA HIS A 371 -4.62 4.93 14.93
C HIS A 371 -5.75 4.66 15.92
N MET A 372 -6.97 4.78 15.42
CA MET A 372 -8.22 4.55 16.15
C MET A 372 -9.11 3.56 15.41
N THR A 373 -9.75 2.67 16.17
CA THR A 373 -10.67 1.62 15.67
C THR A 373 -12.02 2.18 15.23
N THR A 374 -12.20 3.50 15.35
CA THR A 374 -13.42 4.25 15.07
C THR A 374 -13.07 5.46 14.22
N ASN A 375 -14.02 5.93 13.41
CA ASN A 375 -13.85 7.16 12.64
C ASN A 375 -13.72 8.34 13.61
N VAL A 376 -12.82 9.27 13.33
CA VAL A 376 -12.62 10.51 14.10
C VAL A 376 -12.93 11.71 13.22
N VAL A 377 -14.20 12.13 13.25
CA VAL A 377 -14.65 13.27 12.44
C VAL A 377 -14.37 14.58 13.17
N ALA A 378 -14.66 14.62 14.47
CA ALA A 378 -14.38 15.77 15.32
C ALA A 378 -12.88 16.11 15.36
N SER A 379 -12.57 17.40 15.45
CA SER A 379 -11.19 17.85 15.73
C SER A 379 -10.78 17.41 17.14
N PRO A 380 -9.48 17.16 17.39
CA PRO A 380 -9.02 16.95 18.76
C PRO A 380 -9.29 18.20 19.62
N VAL A 381 -9.52 18.02 20.91
CA VAL A 381 -9.72 19.10 21.87
C VAL A 381 -8.56 19.11 22.85
N LEU A 382 -7.76 20.16 22.85
CA LEU A 382 -6.66 20.33 23.79
C LEU A 382 -7.16 20.98 25.08
N VAL A 383 -7.09 20.25 26.18
CA VAL A 383 -7.41 20.77 27.51
C VAL A 383 -6.11 21.13 28.20
N LYS A 384 -5.89 22.44 28.39
CA LYS A 384 -4.72 22.98 29.10
C LYS A 384 -5.03 23.09 30.59
N GLN A 385 -4.04 22.80 31.44
CA GLN A 385 -4.10 23.16 32.85
C GLN A 385 -3.60 24.59 33.01
N GLU A 386 -4.23 25.40 33.88
CA GLU A 386 -3.64 26.68 34.26
C GLU A 386 -2.28 26.42 34.94
N ALA A 387 -1.28 27.26 34.63
CA ALA A 387 0.07 27.11 35.16
C ALA A 387 0.04 27.11 36.69
N ARG A 388 0.38 25.97 37.31
CA ARG A 388 0.52 25.89 38.77
C ARG A 388 1.74 26.71 39.17
N THR A 389 1.55 27.76 39.96
CA THR A 389 2.64 28.46 40.62
C THR A 389 3.39 27.51 41.57
N PHE A 390 4.72 27.69 41.64
CA PHE A 390 5.66 26.83 42.39
C PHE A 390 5.31 26.64 43.88
N SER A 391 4.41 27.44 44.46
CA SER A 391 3.92 27.29 45.84
C SER A 391 3.04 26.04 46.06
N ASN A 392 2.60 25.35 45.00
CA ASN A 392 1.77 24.14 45.09
C ASN A 392 2.55 22.81 44.95
N GLY A 393 3.88 22.85 44.94
CA GLY A 393 4.75 21.67 44.74
C GLY A 393 4.73 20.61 45.86
N PHE A 394 4.18 20.92 47.04
CA PHE A 394 4.13 19.99 48.18
C PHE A 394 2.78 19.27 48.39
N ARG A 395 1.83 19.40 47.45
CA ARG A 395 0.51 18.72 47.55
C ARG A 395 0.50 17.27 47.04
N LEU A 396 1.64 16.59 47.01
CA LEU A 396 1.75 15.19 46.59
C LEU A 396 1.03 14.20 47.53
N PHE A 397 0.58 14.65 48.71
CA PHE A 397 -0.06 13.79 49.72
C PHE A 397 -1.40 14.33 50.26
N SER A 398 -1.95 15.43 49.72
CA SER A 398 -3.22 15.98 50.18
C SER A 398 -4.36 15.66 49.20
N ARG A 399 -5.36 14.90 49.66
CA ARG A 399 -6.67 14.69 49.00
C ARG A 399 -7.54 15.96 48.98
N SER A 400 -6.95 17.10 48.62
CA SER A 400 -7.71 18.32 48.41
C SER A 400 -8.38 18.22 47.05
N ALA A 401 -9.71 18.21 47.02
CA ALA A 401 -10.50 18.36 45.80
C ALA A 401 -10.15 19.70 45.15
N ALA A 402 -9.30 19.66 44.13
CA ALA A 402 -9.24 20.70 43.14
C ALA A 402 -9.87 20.10 41.88
N ASP A 403 -10.96 20.70 41.43
CA ASP A 403 -11.72 20.41 40.19
C ASP A 403 -10.88 20.68 38.94
N ASN A 404 -9.67 20.11 38.88
CA ASN A 404 -8.72 20.31 37.82
C ASN A 404 -9.02 19.30 36.71
N ALA A 405 -9.59 19.81 35.61
CA ALA A 405 -9.73 19.07 34.38
C ALA A 405 -8.42 18.37 34.01
N GLN A 406 -8.51 17.11 33.60
CA GLN A 406 -7.36 16.34 33.18
C GLN A 406 -6.73 16.99 31.95
N PHE A 407 -5.45 17.35 32.07
CA PHE A 407 -4.62 17.82 30.96
C PHE A 407 -4.47 16.72 29.91
N GLY A 408 -4.66 17.07 28.65
CA GLY A 408 -4.48 16.13 27.56
C GLY A 408 -5.09 16.58 26.24
N LEU A 409 -4.78 15.81 25.19
CA LEU A 409 -5.41 15.90 23.90
C LEU A 409 -6.56 14.91 23.83
N TYR A 410 -7.80 15.42 23.82
CA TYR A 410 -9.01 14.60 23.80
C TYR A 410 -9.41 14.32 22.36
N VAL A 411 -9.54 13.04 22.01
CA VAL A 411 -9.92 12.59 20.68
C VAL A 411 -11.24 11.85 20.77
N PHE A 412 -12.27 12.41 20.13
CA PHE A 412 -13.63 11.87 20.14
C PHE A 412 -13.86 11.02 18.88
N GLY A 413 -13.98 9.71 19.09
CA GLY A 413 -14.47 8.75 18.13
C GLY A 413 -15.95 9.00 17.81
N LYS A 414 -16.34 8.68 16.58
CA LYS A 414 -17.72 8.79 16.10
C LYS A 414 -18.66 7.93 16.94
N ASP A 415 -18.20 6.76 17.35
CA ASP A 415 -18.89 5.82 18.27
C ASP A 415 -18.90 6.27 19.74
N GLY A 416 -18.44 7.48 20.04
CA GLY A 416 -18.45 8.04 21.38
C GLY A 416 -17.25 7.62 22.22
N GLN A 417 -16.34 6.78 21.72
CA GLN A 417 -15.08 6.52 22.40
C GLN A 417 -14.30 7.84 22.54
N VAL A 418 -13.73 8.09 23.73
CA VAL A 418 -12.82 9.21 23.96
C VAL A 418 -11.47 8.66 24.40
N LYS A 419 -10.42 9.10 23.72
CA LYS A 419 -9.03 8.88 24.14
C LYS A 419 -8.44 10.19 24.62
N ILE A 420 -7.77 10.15 25.77
CA ILE A 420 -7.00 11.26 26.32
C ILE A 420 -5.53 10.92 26.11
N LEU A 421 -4.83 11.70 25.31
CA LEU A 421 -3.44 11.46 24.91
C LEU A 421 -2.52 12.52 25.51
N ASP A 422 -1.24 12.20 25.75
CA ASP A 422 -0.24 13.21 26.08
C ASP A 422 0.01 14.08 24.83
N PRO A 423 -0.18 15.41 24.89
CA PRO A 423 0.09 16.28 23.74
C PRO A 423 1.55 16.24 23.29
N ARG A 424 2.49 15.94 24.19
CA ARG A 424 3.93 15.84 23.88
C ARG A 424 4.30 14.54 23.17
N ASP A 425 3.54 13.49 23.42
CA ASP A 425 3.65 12.20 22.74
C ASP A 425 2.26 11.59 22.57
N ILE A 426 1.67 11.82 21.40
CA ILE A 426 0.31 11.35 21.12
C ILE A 426 0.19 9.83 21.06
N GLY A 427 1.31 9.09 21.01
CA GLY A 427 1.33 7.64 21.14
C GLY A 427 1.03 7.17 22.57
N LEU A 428 1.14 8.07 23.55
CA LEU A 428 0.90 7.78 24.95
C LEU A 428 -0.56 8.06 25.33
N GLU A 429 -1.33 6.98 25.52
CA GLU A 429 -2.69 7.07 26.07
C GLU A 429 -2.64 7.30 27.59
N ILE A 430 -3.14 8.45 28.04
CA ILE A 430 -3.32 8.79 29.46
C ILE A 430 -4.51 8.01 30.02
N HIS A 431 -5.63 8.02 29.29
CA HIS A 431 -6.88 7.40 29.71
C HIS A 431 -7.83 7.21 28.53
N SER A 432 -8.77 6.26 28.65
CA SER A 432 -9.89 6.12 27.71
C SER A 432 -11.21 6.02 28.47
N THR A 433 -12.22 6.67 27.91
CA THR A 433 -13.58 6.77 28.45
C THR A 433 -14.55 6.83 27.27
N SER A 434 -15.85 7.04 27.50
CA SER A 434 -16.83 7.18 26.45
C SER A 434 -17.88 8.23 26.76
N VAL A 435 -18.38 8.86 25.70
CA VAL A 435 -19.55 9.73 25.74
C VAL A 435 -20.81 8.88 25.61
N PRO A 436 -21.83 9.09 26.46
CA PRO A 436 -23.11 8.43 26.30
C PRO A 436 -23.83 8.90 25.03
N LEU A 437 -23.98 7.99 24.06
CA LEU A 437 -24.56 8.26 22.74
C LEU A 437 -26.08 8.06 22.65
N ASN A 438 -26.79 7.77 23.74
CA ASN A 438 -28.24 7.55 23.72
C ASN A 438 -28.94 8.71 22.99
N GLY A 439 -29.65 8.46 21.89
CA GLY A 439 -30.30 9.53 21.10
C GLY A 439 -29.38 10.36 20.18
N MET A 440 -28.10 10.00 20.03
CA MET A 440 -27.15 10.56 19.05
C MET A 440 -26.92 9.56 17.91
N ASN A 441 -27.92 9.37 17.06
CA ASN A 441 -27.94 8.31 16.03
C ASN A 441 -26.77 8.37 15.02
N GLN A 442 -26.13 9.53 14.87
CA GLN A 442 -24.99 9.73 13.96
C GLN A 442 -23.63 9.78 14.68
N GLY A 443 -23.62 9.69 16.01
CA GLY A 443 -22.42 9.77 16.82
C GLY A 443 -21.86 11.20 17.01
N VAL A 444 -20.58 11.29 17.37
CA VAL A 444 -19.87 12.57 17.51
C VAL A 444 -19.30 13.03 16.16
N LEU A 445 -19.97 14.01 15.53
CA LEU A 445 -19.59 14.55 14.21
C LEU A 445 -19.06 16.00 14.25
N ALA A 446 -19.33 16.70 15.34
CA ALA A 446 -18.86 18.06 15.58
C ALA A 446 -17.80 18.07 16.67
N THR A 447 -16.80 18.93 16.54
CA THR A 447 -15.80 19.17 17.57
C THR A 447 -16.50 19.66 18.85
N PRO A 448 -16.35 18.96 19.98
CA PRO A 448 -16.85 19.45 21.26
C PRO A 448 -16.22 20.78 21.65
N GLU A 449 -17.01 21.66 22.23
CA GLU A 449 -16.49 22.89 22.86
C GLU A 449 -16.15 22.61 24.32
N VAL A 450 -14.98 23.04 24.77
CA VAL A 450 -14.55 22.85 26.17
C VAL A 450 -14.79 24.13 26.96
N TYR A 451 -15.45 23.99 28.11
CA TYR A 451 -15.65 25.05 29.09
C TYR A 451 -15.02 24.62 30.41
N LEU A 452 -13.95 25.31 30.78
CA LEU A 452 -13.26 25.12 32.05
C LEU A 452 -13.73 26.19 33.02
N SER A 453 -14.27 25.77 34.16
CA SER A 453 -14.74 26.67 35.20
C SER A 453 -13.57 27.22 36.01
N LYS A 454 -13.63 28.50 36.32
CA LYS A 454 -12.73 29.15 37.30
C LYS A 454 -13.30 29.14 38.73
N ASN A 455 -14.57 28.77 38.88
CA ASN A 455 -15.29 28.77 40.15
C ASN A 455 -15.54 27.32 40.61
N SER A 456 -15.35 27.03 41.89
CA SER A 456 -15.58 25.71 42.51
C SER A 456 -17.03 25.20 42.41
N ASN A 457 -17.98 26.07 42.09
CA ASN A 457 -19.40 25.73 42.01
C ASN A 457 -19.86 25.34 40.60
N SER A 458 -19.00 25.42 39.58
CA SER A 458 -19.34 25.04 38.21
C SER A 458 -18.39 23.95 37.72
N LYS A 459 -18.94 22.89 37.13
CA LYS A 459 -18.17 21.74 36.66
C LYS A 459 -17.57 22.01 35.28
N ASN A 460 -16.33 21.56 35.08
CA ASN A 460 -15.70 21.54 33.76
C ASN A 460 -16.52 20.65 32.82
N GLN A 461 -16.83 21.14 31.62
CA GLN A 461 -17.71 20.44 30.70
C GLN A 461 -17.29 20.56 29.24
N PHE A 462 -17.50 19.48 28.50
CA PHE A 462 -17.59 19.47 27.04
C PHE A 462 -19.03 19.72 26.63
N VAL A 463 -19.26 20.63 25.69
CA VAL A 463 -20.54 20.82 25.03
C VAL A 463 -20.49 20.10 23.69
N ILE A 464 -21.33 19.08 23.55
CA ILE A 464 -21.39 18.22 22.36
C ILE A 464 -22.74 18.42 21.68
N LYS A 465 -22.70 18.77 20.39
CA LYS A 465 -23.86 18.83 19.51
C LYS A 465 -23.93 17.58 18.63
N SER A 466 -25.07 16.92 18.60
CA SER A 466 -25.36 15.83 17.67
C SER A 466 -26.83 15.87 17.25
N GLY A 467 -27.10 15.99 15.94
CA GLY A 467 -28.44 16.24 15.43
C GLY A 467 -29.09 17.50 16.03
N ASN A 468 -30.31 17.36 16.53
CA ASN A 468 -31.08 18.42 17.21
C ASN A 468 -30.87 18.43 18.73
N LYS A 469 -29.80 17.81 19.25
CA LYS A 469 -29.53 17.78 20.69
C LYS A 469 -28.16 18.36 21.02
N ILE A 470 -28.09 19.06 22.15
CA ILE A 470 -26.85 19.53 22.77
C ILE A 470 -26.77 18.98 24.19
N ARG A 471 -25.59 18.49 24.58
CA ARG A 471 -25.30 18.02 25.94
C ARG A 471 -24.09 18.71 26.52
N GLY A 472 -24.15 19.00 27.82
CA GLY A 472 -22.98 19.25 28.65
C GLY A 472 -22.53 17.94 29.28
N ILE A 473 -21.28 17.56 29.06
CA ILE A 473 -20.68 16.31 29.56
C ILE A 473 -19.48 16.68 30.40
N ALA A 474 -19.35 16.10 31.59
CA ALA A 474 -18.26 16.41 32.51
C ALA A 474 -16.90 16.09 31.88
N VAL A 475 -15.94 17.02 32.03
CA VAL A 475 -14.53 16.76 31.71
C VAL A 475 -13.95 15.90 32.83
N PRO A 476 -13.26 14.78 32.54
CA PRO A 476 -12.62 13.96 33.56
C PRO A 476 -11.68 14.75 34.46
N ASN A 477 -11.74 14.46 35.75
CA ASN A 477 -10.88 15.09 36.75
C ASN A 477 -9.52 14.39 36.83
N SER A 478 -8.46 15.18 37.01
CA SER A 478 -7.11 14.64 37.18
C SER A 478 -6.93 13.76 38.42
N ASN A 479 -7.79 13.91 39.43
CA ASN A 479 -7.77 13.06 40.64
C ASN A 479 -8.50 11.71 40.44
N GLU A 480 -9.35 11.60 39.42
CA GLU A 480 -10.09 10.37 39.10
C GLU A 480 -9.27 9.46 38.18
N ILE A 481 -8.32 10.03 37.44
CA ILE A 481 -7.45 9.32 36.51
C ILE A 481 -6.14 8.97 37.21
N THR A 482 -5.94 7.69 37.48
CA THR A 482 -4.67 7.19 38.05
C THR A 482 -3.54 7.45 37.06
N SER A 483 -2.53 8.22 37.45
CA SER A 483 -1.43 8.58 36.55
C SER A 483 -0.58 7.35 36.17
N GLN A 484 0.10 7.35 35.03
CA GLN A 484 1.02 6.26 34.68
C GLN A 484 2.16 6.11 35.70
N TYR A 485 2.59 7.19 36.35
CA TYR A 485 3.55 7.13 37.46
C TYR A 485 2.99 6.38 38.67
N GLU A 486 1.70 6.56 39.00
CA GLU A 486 1.04 5.77 40.04
C GLU A 486 0.83 4.32 39.61
N LYS A 487 0.56 4.05 38.32
CA LYS A 487 0.49 2.67 37.80
C LYS A 487 1.86 1.97 37.92
N SER A 488 2.94 2.64 37.53
CA SER A 488 4.31 2.14 37.66
C SER A 488 4.79 2.04 39.10
N ALA A 489 4.48 3.04 39.94
CA ALA A 489 4.79 3.01 41.37
C ALA A 489 3.99 1.91 42.09
N ARG A 490 2.73 1.68 41.74
CA ARG A 490 1.95 0.54 42.25
C ARG A 490 2.53 -0.78 41.79
N ALA A 491 2.93 -0.92 40.52
CA ALA A 491 3.60 -2.13 40.05
C ALA A 491 4.91 -2.40 40.80
N LEU A 492 5.66 -1.35 41.12
CA LEU A 492 6.91 -1.42 41.89
C LEU A 492 6.67 -1.68 43.39
N LEU A 493 5.58 -1.16 43.96
CA LEU A 493 5.16 -1.43 45.34
C LEU A 493 4.56 -2.86 45.48
N GLN A 494 3.88 -3.35 44.44
CA GLN A 494 3.45 -4.74 44.33
C GLN A 494 4.65 -5.69 44.20
N SER A 495 5.72 -5.28 43.51
CA SER A 495 6.94 -6.10 43.42
C SER A 495 7.73 -6.19 44.73
N VAL A 496 7.43 -5.35 45.73
CA VAL A 496 7.97 -5.44 47.10
C VAL A 496 6.95 -5.95 48.13
N GLY A 497 5.85 -6.56 47.68
CA GLY A 497 4.92 -7.30 48.54
C GLY A 497 3.87 -6.46 49.27
N ILE A 498 3.63 -5.21 48.85
CA ILE A 498 2.55 -4.39 49.38
C ILE A 498 1.29 -4.64 48.55
N GLU A 499 0.34 -5.39 49.12
CA GLU A 499 -0.95 -5.65 48.50
C GLU A 499 -1.88 -4.43 48.58
N PHE A 500 -2.44 -4.05 47.44
CA PHE A 500 -3.52 -3.09 47.33
C PHE A 500 -4.76 -3.84 46.82
N GLU A 501 -5.95 -3.50 47.32
CA GLU A 501 -7.21 -4.04 46.79
C GLU A 501 -7.25 -3.93 45.26
N GLN A 502 -7.39 -5.08 44.59
CA GLN A 502 -7.57 -5.15 43.15
C GLN A 502 -8.88 -4.45 42.79
N ARG A 503 -8.80 -3.27 42.16
CA ARG A 503 -9.90 -2.82 41.31
C ARG A 503 -9.99 -3.83 40.16
N SER A 504 -11.13 -4.52 40.09
CA SER A 504 -11.51 -5.39 38.98
C SER A 504 -11.32 -4.66 37.64
N ALA A 505 -11.05 -5.44 36.58
CA ALA A 505 -10.86 -4.99 35.20
C ALA A 505 -11.65 -3.71 34.86
N GLU A 506 -10.95 -2.66 34.41
CA GLU A 506 -11.48 -1.33 34.08
C GLU A 506 -12.79 -1.45 33.27
N GLU A 507 -13.92 -1.38 33.97
CA GLU A 507 -15.23 -1.14 33.36
C GLU A 507 -15.11 0.22 32.65
N LYS A 508 -15.34 0.26 31.33
CA LYS A 508 -15.22 1.49 30.53
C LYS A 508 -16.09 2.58 31.17
N GLN A 509 -15.46 3.47 31.93
CA GLN A 509 -16.15 4.51 32.68
C GLN A 509 -16.78 5.47 31.67
N VAL A 510 -18.11 5.62 31.72
CA VAL A 510 -18.88 6.52 30.84
C VAL A 510 -18.88 7.92 31.46
N MET A 511 -18.60 8.94 30.66
CA MET A 511 -18.61 10.34 31.12
C MET A 511 -20.01 10.77 31.58
N GLN A 512 -20.07 11.53 32.67
CA GLN A 512 -21.33 12.02 33.24
C GLN A 512 -21.97 13.11 32.37
N VAL A 513 -23.25 12.94 32.03
CA VAL A 513 -24.06 14.03 31.46
C VAL A 513 -24.46 14.99 32.57
N LEU A 514 -24.14 16.27 32.42
CA LEU A 514 -24.49 17.33 33.35
C LEU A 514 -25.84 17.96 33.02
N TRP A 515 -26.14 18.10 31.73
CA TRP A 515 -27.42 18.60 31.21
C TRP A 515 -27.61 18.19 29.74
N GLU A 516 -28.86 18.19 29.30
CA GLU A 516 -29.27 17.93 27.92
C GLU A 516 -30.32 18.97 27.50
N LYS A 517 -30.24 19.43 26.25
CA LYS A 517 -31.21 20.34 25.65
C LYS A 517 -31.49 19.96 24.19
N GLU A 518 -32.74 20.07 23.78
CA GLU A 518 -33.19 19.93 22.40
C GLU A 518 -33.21 21.30 21.71
N LEU A 519 -32.81 21.34 20.42
CA LEU A 519 -32.59 22.55 19.62
C LEU A 519 -33.80 22.94 18.79
#